data_AF-A0A7C1PVR9-F1
#
_entry.id   AF-A0A7C1PVR9-F1
#
_cell.length_a   1.000
_cell.length_b   1.000
_cell.length_c   1.000
_cell.angle_alpha   90.00
_cell.angle_beta   90.00
_cell.angle_gamma   90.00
#
_symmetry.space_group_name_H-M   'P 1'
#
loop_
_entity.id
_entity.type
_entity.pdbx_description
1 polymer ?
#
loop_
_entity_poly.entity_id
_entity_poly.type
_entity_poly.pdbx_seq_one_letter_code
_entity_poly.pdbx_strand_id
1 'polypeptide(L)'
;MSFKERIEIIKNIEELRKSKVVTYITSDRRSFPEGFPIPAISARLGTEAQIFLYEQLRLLGKTENLDLFIYSRGGQIDSVWPLISIFREFKEKKFTILVPFRAHSAATLICLGADNIVMGDAGELSPIDPTTGNQFNPIDEFAKNSRKGISVEDVTSYIELAKEEKVGLEDPNHILEVFKRLTEEINPIALGNVNRAHSQIRILAQKLLKFHFNNKEESNRINKIVDHLTKKLYSHTHAINRVEAKEIFGEDFVRPANIDEQNLLWKLYEDYENTLELREAFCADKLITSNKQEQKIRINGAFIETKEKSFVYQSQCQVNLSPKVTPGINVQVPAGQPLPLIPGLPVNVDIKILSIGWINNEKGV
;
A
#
# COMPACT_ATOMS: atom_id res chain seq x y z
N MET A 1 -17.34 4.06 -12.94
CA MET A 1 -18.83 3.99 -12.86
C MET A 1 -19.28 4.79 -11.65
N SER A 2 -20.57 5.12 -11.56
CA SER A 2 -21.12 5.72 -10.35
C SER A 2 -21.08 4.74 -9.17
N PHE A 3 -21.06 5.24 -7.94
CA PHE A 3 -21.15 4.39 -6.74
C PHE A 3 -22.38 3.46 -6.77
N LYS A 4 -23.50 3.89 -7.36
CA LYS A 4 -24.70 3.06 -7.54
C LYS A 4 -24.44 1.80 -8.35
N GLU A 5 -23.62 1.88 -9.40
CA GLU A 5 -23.27 0.73 -10.22
C GLU A 5 -22.29 -0.21 -9.50
N ARG A 6 -21.36 0.34 -8.70
CA ARG A 6 -20.50 -0.47 -7.82
C ARG A 6 -21.29 -1.24 -6.78
N ILE A 7 -22.33 -0.63 -6.20
CA ILE A 7 -23.21 -1.31 -5.24
C ILE A 7 -23.79 -2.60 -5.82
N GLU A 8 -24.24 -2.57 -7.08
CA GLU A 8 -24.80 -3.77 -7.72
C GLU A 8 -23.75 -4.87 -7.92
N ILE A 9 -22.51 -4.51 -8.26
CA ILE A 9 -21.40 -5.48 -8.34
C ILE A 9 -21.10 -6.07 -6.95
N ILE A 10 -21.04 -5.23 -5.92
CA ILE A 10 -20.82 -5.65 -4.52
C ILE A 10 -21.93 -6.62 -4.09
N LYS A 11 -23.20 -6.31 -4.36
CA LYS A 11 -24.35 -7.19 -4.07
C LYS A 11 -24.23 -8.54 -4.77
N ASN A 12 -23.85 -8.56 -6.04
CA ASN A 12 -23.67 -9.81 -6.78
C ASN A 12 -22.57 -10.69 -6.14
N ILE A 13 -21.49 -10.07 -5.64
CA ILE A 13 -20.46 -10.80 -4.89
C ILE A 13 -21.03 -11.33 -3.56
N GLU A 14 -21.77 -10.52 -2.81
CA GLU A 14 -22.44 -10.93 -1.56
C GLU A 14 -23.37 -12.13 -1.77
N GLU A 15 -24.17 -12.10 -2.85
CA GLU A 15 -25.12 -13.16 -3.20
C GLU A 15 -24.41 -14.45 -3.61
N LEU A 16 -23.42 -14.36 -4.50
CA LEU A 16 -22.64 -15.51 -4.95
C LEU A 16 -21.93 -16.21 -3.79
N ARG A 17 -21.36 -15.43 -2.88
CA ARG A 17 -20.50 -15.94 -1.79
C ARG A 17 -21.24 -16.15 -0.48
N LYS A 18 -22.50 -15.69 -0.38
CA LYS A 18 -23.30 -15.71 0.85
C LYS A 18 -22.55 -15.05 2.02
N SER A 19 -21.97 -13.88 1.74
CA SER A 19 -21.15 -13.10 2.67
C SER A 19 -21.49 -11.62 2.59
N LYS A 20 -21.02 -10.83 3.56
CA LYS A 20 -20.98 -9.36 3.44
C LYS A 20 -19.64 -8.93 2.90
N VAL A 21 -19.63 -7.92 2.04
CA VAL A 21 -18.40 -7.44 1.39
C VAL A 21 -18.08 -6.03 1.84
N VAL A 22 -16.87 -5.84 2.36
CA VAL A 22 -16.24 -4.54 2.57
C VAL A 22 -15.10 -4.40 1.57
N THR A 23 -15.03 -3.29 0.87
CA THR A 23 -13.91 -2.97 -0.04
C THR A 23 -12.92 -2.04 0.65
N TYR A 24 -11.63 -2.25 0.41
CA TYR A 24 -10.59 -1.29 0.78
C TYR A 24 -9.52 -1.21 -0.31
N ILE A 25 -9.53 -0.12 -1.05
CA ILE A 25 -8.69 0.09 -2.23
C ILE A 25 -7.84 1.33 -2.04
N THR A 26 -6.55 1.24 -2.34
CA THR A 26 -5.63 2.40 -2.33
C THR A 26 -5.00 2.60 -3.71
N SER A 27 -4.84 3.85 -4.10
CA SER A 27 -4.23 4.25 -5.36
C SER A 27 -2.74 3.99 -5.37
N ASP A 28 -2.27 3.39 -6.46
CA ASP A 28 -0.86 3.31 -6.83
C ASP A 28 -0.56 4.06 -8.14
N ARG A 29 -1.42 5.02 -8.49
CA ARG A 29 -1.19 5.92 -9.63
C ARG A 29 0.18 6.56 -9.49
N ARG A 30 0.96 6.51 -10.58
CA ARG A 30 2.27 7.16 -10.66
C ARG A 30 2.11 8.64 -10.99
N SER A 31 3.09 9.46 -10.64
CA SER A 31 3.20 10.84 -11.10
C SER A 31 4.44 11.03 -11.97
N PHE A 32 4.37 12.02 -12.87
CA PHE A 32 5.50 12.50 -13.65
C PHE A 32 5.60 14.04 -13.52
N PRO A 33 6.74 14.58 -13.02
CA PRO A 33 7.90 13.86 -12.50
C PRO A 33 7.53 13.02 -11.27
N GLU A 34 8.32 11.97 -11.00
CA GLU A 34 8.09 11.09 -9.85
C GLU A 34 8.16 11.89 -8.54
N GLY A 35 7.28 11.55 -7.59
CA GLY A 35 7.22 12.24 -6.30
C GLY A 35 6.54 13.60 -6.33
N PHE A 36 5.80 13.93 -7.41
CA PHE A 36 5.01 15.16 -7.47
C PHE A 36 4.09 15.29 -6.25
N PRO A 37 4.04 16.45 -5.56
CA PRO A 37 3.58 16.55 -4.17
C PRO A 37 2.04 16.63 -4.05
N ILE A 38 1.34 15.61 -4.54
CA ILE A 38 -0.10 15.44 -4.35
C ILE A 38 -0.32 14.14 -3.55
N PRO A 39 -0.60 14.23 -2.24
CA PRO A 39 -0.55 13.07 -1.36
C PRO A 39 -1.49 11.91 -1.74
N ALA A 40 -2.71 12.20 -2.22
CA ALA A 40 -3.68 11.16 -2.58
C ALA A 40 -3.32 10.35 -3.83
N ILE A 41 -2.38 10.81 -4.68
CA ILE A 41 -2.00 10.08 -5.91
C ILE A 41 -1.53 8.66 -5.60
N SER A 42 -0.74 8.50 -4.54
CA SER A 42 -0.18 7.20 -4.13
C SER A 42 -0.53 6.91 -2.68
N ALA A 43 -1.83 6.93 -2.37
CA ALA A 43 -2.33 6.61 -1.03
C ALA A 43 -1.90 5.18 -0.62
N ARG A 44 -1.71 4.98 0.69
CA ARG A 44 -1.27 3.71 1.27
C ARG A 44 -2.18 3.32 2.42
N LEU A 45 -2.06 2.07 2.87
CA LEU A 45 -2.72 1.64 4.11
C LEU A 45 -2.26 2.50 5.28
N GLY A 46 -3.21 2.98 6.06
CA GLY A 46 -2.99 3.89 7.16
C GLY A 46 -3.89 3.59 8.35
N THR A 47 -3.46 4.01 9.54
CA THR A 47 -4.21 3.81 10.79
C THR A 47 -5.53 4.60 10.82
N GLU A 48 -5.59 5.73 10.12
CA GLU A 48 -6.79 6.58 10.04
C GLU A 48 -7.96 5.90 9.31
N ALA A 49 -7.69 4.96 8.41
CA ALA A 49 -8.72 4.17 7.74
C ALA A 49 -9.56 3.31 8.71
N GLN A 50 -9.00 2.99 9.88
CA GLN A 50 -9.63 2.09 10.85
C GLN A 50 -11.01 2.59 11.32
N ILE A 51 -11.17 3.90 11.55
CA ILE A 51 -12.45 4.43 12.03
C ILE A 51 -13.56 4.28 10.98
N PHE A 52 -13.21 4.43 9.70
CA PHE A 52 -14.15 4.29 8.58
C PHE A 52 -14.50 2.82 8.33
N LEU A 53 -13.53 1.91 8.42
CA LEU A 53 -13.78 0.48 8.37
C LEU A 53 -14.68 0.03 9.54
N TYR A 54 -14.41 0.51 10.75
CA TYR A 54 -15.25 0.22 11.91
C TYR A 54 -16.68 0.74 11.73
N GLU A 55 -16.86 1.94 11.16
CA GLU A 55 -18.18 2.47 10.85
C GLU A 55 -18.95 1.59 9.85
N GLN A 56 -18.28 1.15 8.78
CA GLN A 56 -18.87 0.20 7.81
C GLN A 56 -19.30 -1.10 8.49
N LEU A 57 -18.42 -1.69 9.31
CA LEU A 57 -18.72 -2.93 10.03
C LEU A 57 -19.87 -2.76 11.03
N ARG A 58 -19.96 -1.61 11.70
CA ARG A 58 -21.10 -1.30 12.59
C ARG A 58 -22.42 -1.21 11.85
N LEU A 59 -22.44 -0.68 10.62
CA LEU A 59 -23.63 -0.62 9.80
C LEU A 59 -24.06 -2.01 9.33
N LEU A 60 -23.11 -2.88 8.99
CA LEU A 60 -23.37 -4.27 8.60
C LEU A 60 -23.83 -5.15 9.78
N GLY A 61 -23.37 -4.84 11.00
CA GLY A 61 -23.60 -5.67 12.18
C GLY A 61 -22.73 -6.93 12.22
N LYS A 62 -22.98 -7.82 13.18
CA LYS A 62 -22.34 -9.15 13.19
C LYS A 62 -22.85 -9.98 12.01
N THR A 63 -21.94 -10.65 11.33
CA THR A 63 -22.24 -11.35 10.06
C THR A 63 -21.63 -12.75 10.07
N GLU A 64 -22.34 -13.74 9.54
CA GLU A 64 -21.82 -15.12 9.49
C GLU A 64 -20.52 -15.20 8.70
N ASN A 65 -20.53 -14.70 7.46
CA ASN A 65 -19.37 -14.66 6.58
C ASN A 65 -19.09 -13.22 6.16
N LEU A 66 -17.85 -12.78 6.35
CA LEU A 66 -17.39 -11.45 6.02
C LEU A 66 -16.22 -11.55 5.04
N ASP A 67 -16.28 -10.80 3.97
CA ASP A 67 -15.24 -10.72 2.96
C ASP A 67 -14.67 -9.31 2.90
N LEU A 68 -13.33 -9.21 2.87
CA LEU A 68 -12.62 -7.98 2.58
C LEU A 68 -12.02 -8.06 1.18
N PHE A 69 -12.54 -7.24 0.27
CA PHE A 69 -11.98 -7.04 -1.07
C PHE A 69 -10.87 -5.99 -1.01
N ILE A 70 -9.63 -6.37 -1.31
CA ILE A 70 -8.47 -5.50 -1.08
C ILE A 70 -7.60 -5.34 -2.32
N TYR A 71 -7.21 -4.09 -2.58
CA TYR A 71 -6.14 -3.74 -3.51
C TYR A 71 -5.26 -2.68 -2.86
N SER A 72 -3.99 -3.01 -2.65
CA SER A 72 -3.04 -2.05 -2.11
C SER A 72 -1.59 -2.44 -2.37
N ARG A 73 -0.76 -1.41 -2.54
CA ARG A 73 0.71 -1.50 -2.61
C ARG A 73 1.40 -1.48 -1.25
N GLY A 74 0.64 -1.59 -0.15
CA GLY A 74 1.16 -1.63 1.22
C GLY A 74 0.91 -0.34 1.99
N GLY A 75 1.65 -0.14 3.07
CA GLY A 75 1.48 1.01 3.95
C GLY A 75 2.00 0.76 5.36
N GLN A 76 1.37 1.40 6.34
CA GLN A 76 1.74 1.30 7.75
C GLN A 76 1.43 -0.10 8.31
N ILE A 77 2.45 -0.81 8.79
CA ILE A 77 2.32 -2.17 9.37
C ILE A 77 1.47 -2.14 10.65
N ASP A 78 1.57 -1.06 11.39
CA ASP A 78 0.81 -0.72 12.60
C ASP A 78 -0.70 -0.60 12.36
N SER A 79 -1.15 -0.38 11.11
CA SER A 79 -2.58 -0.44 10.75
C SER A 79 -3.13 -1.86 10.66
N VAL A 80 -2.28 -2.88 10.49
CA VAL A 80 -2.69 -4.25 10.16
C VAL A 80 -3.42 -4.93 11.33
N TRP A 81 -2.81 -4.95 12.52
CA TRP A 81 -3.38 -5.65 13.66
C TRP A 81 -4.73 -5.06 14.10
N PRO A 82 -4.88 -3.73 14.23
CA PRO A 82 -6.18 -3.13 14.55
C PRO A 82 -7.24 -3.42 13.48
N LEU A 83 -6.88 -3.36 12.19
CA LEU A 83 -7.79 -3.69 11.08
C LEU A 83 -8.26 -5.15 11.18
N ILE A 84 -7.35 -6.10 11.32
CA ILE A 84 -7.74 -7.52 11.42
C ILE A 84 -8.59 -7.77 12.67
N SER A 85 -8.26 -7.12 13.78
CA SER A 85 -9.01 -7.26 15.04
C SER A 85 -10.48 -6.82 14.88
N ILE A 86 -10.76 -5.71 14.18
CA ILE A 86 -12.15 -5.29 13.96
C ILE A 86 -12.90 -6.26 13.03
N PHE A 87 -12.29 -6.74 11.94
CA PHE A 87 -12.95 -7.72 11.07
C PHE A 87 -13.24 -9.04 11.82
N ARG A 88 -12.30 -9.47 12.67
CA ARG A 88 -12.42 -10.66 13.51
C ARG A 88 -13.51 -10.55 14.59
N GLU A 89 -13.79 -9.35 15.09
CA GLU A 89 -14.88 -9.12 16.07
C GLU A 89 -16.27 -9.18 15.42
N PHE A 90 -16.40 -8.70 14.17
CA PHE A 90 -17.69 -8.62 13.47
C PHE A 90 -18.04 -9.89 12.67
N LYS A 91 -17.06 -10.75 12.37
CA LYS A 91 -17.30 -12.05 11.74
C LYS A 91 -17.72 -13.09 12.79
N GLU A 92 -18.75 -13.87 12.51
CA GLU A 92 -19.18 -14.96 13.41
C GLU A 92 -18.56 -16.31 13.03
N LYS A 93 -18.49 -16.62 11.73
CA LYS A 93 -17.91 -17.87 11.24
C LYS A 93 -16.63 -17.61 10.49
N LYS A 94 -16.71 -17.02 9.29
CA LYS A 94 -15.58 -16.91 8.36
C LYS A 94 -15.26 -15.47 7.99
N PHE A 95 -13.97 -15.15 8.00
CA PHE A 95 -13.42 -13.94 7.41
C PHE A 95 -12.54 -14.30 6.20
N THR A 96 -12.92 -13.89 5.00
CA THR A 96 -12.13 -14.14 3.78
C THR A 96 -11.54 -12.85 3.25
N ILE A 97 -10.36 -12.92 2.65
CA ILE A 97 -9.83 -11.81 1.86
C ILE A 97 -9.89 -12.15 0.37
N LEU A 98 -10.42 -11.22 -0.42
CA LEU A 98 -10.55 -11.31 -1.86
C LEU A 98 -9.48 -10.42 -2.51
N VAL A 99 -8.57 -11.04 -3.26
CA VAL A 99 -7.43 -10.37 -3.91
C VAL A 99 -7.64 -10.42 -5.43
N PRO A 100 -8.25 -9.40 -6.05
CA PRO A 100 -8.47 -9.37 -7.50
C PRO A 100 -7.16 -9.20 -8.27
N PHE A 101 -6.21 -8.45 -7.70
CA PHE A 101 -4.91 -8.13 -8.29
C PHE A 101 -3.86 -7.98 -7.18
N ARG A 102 -3.51 -6.77 -6.74
CA ARG A 102 -2.37 -6.55 -5.83
C ARG A 102 -2.74 -6.45 -4.36
N ALA A 103 -2.17 -7.31 -3.51
CA ALA A 103 -2.14 -7.10 -2.06
C ALA A 103 -0.71 -7.27 -1.53
N HIS A 104 0.06 -6.17 -1.51
CA HIS A 104 1.50 -6.17 -1.23
C HIS A 104 1.84 -5.70 0.19
N SER A 105 2.95 -6.19 0.71
CA SER A 105 3.57 -5.76 1.98
C SER A 105 2.55 -5.80 3.13
N ALA A 106 2.17 -4.65 3.71
CA ALA A 106 1.15 -4.57 4.75
C ALA A 106 -0.21 -5.19 4.33
N ALA A 107 -0.58 -5.14 3.05
CA ALA A 107 -1.79 -5.79 2.56
C ALA A 107 -1.64 -7.32 2.51
N THR A 108 -0.44 -7.84 2.23
CA THR A 108 -0.14 -9.27 2.38
C THR A 108 -0.27 -9.68 3.85
N LEU A 109 0.22 -8.87 4.80
CA LEU A 109 0.01 -9.14 6.23
C LEU A 109 -1.48 -9.17 6.59
N ILE A 110 -2.30 -8.25 6.06
CA ILE A 110 -3.76 -8.30 6.21
C ILE A 110 -4.30 -9.64 5.70
N CYS A 111 -3.85 -10.12 4.53
CA CYS A 111 -4.22 -11.45 4.01
C CYS A 111 -3.94 -12.59 4.98
N LEU A 112 -2.79 -12.57 5.69
CA LEU A 112 -2.43 -13.59 6.67
C LEU A 112 -3.37 -13.64 7.88
N GLY A 113 -4.13 -12.57 8.14
CA GLY A 113 -5.09 -12.48 9.23
C GLY A 113 -6.49 -13.02 8.90
N ALA A 114 -6.74 -13.49 7.68
CA ALA A 114 -8.01 -14.09 7.26
C ALA A 114 -8.11 -15.57 7.64
N ASP A 115 -9.31 -16.14 7.52
CA ASP A 115 -9.55 -17.58 7.60
C ASP A 115 -9.25 -18.25 6.25
N ASN A 116 -9.44 -17.53 5.14
CA ASN A 116 -9.12 -17.98 3.78
C ASN A 116 -8.78 -16.78 2.89
N ILE A 117 -8.05 -17.03 1.81
CA ILE A 117 -7.74 -16.05 0.77
C ILE A 117 -8.26 -16.60 -0.56
N VAL A 118 -9.03 -15.77 -1.28
CA VAL A 118 -9.48 -16.06 -2.64
C VAL A 118 -8.75 -15.12 -3.58
N MET A 119 -7.92 -15.69 -4.45
CA MET A 119 -7.12 -14.92 -5.40
C MET A 119 -7.71 -15.01 -6.80
N GLY A 120 -7.87 -13.85 -7.43
CA GLY A 120 -8.20 -13.77 -8.84
C GLY A 120 -7.04 -14.23 -9.74
N ASP A 121 -7.28 -14.30 -11.04
CA ASP A 121 -6.31 -14.82 -12.02
C ASP A 121 -5.01 -14.02 -12.07
N ALA A 122 -5.13 -12.70 -11.92
CA ALA A 122 -4.01 -11.77 -11.81
C ALA A 122 -3.58 -11.53 -10.36
N GLY A 123 -4.18 -12.21 -9.38
CA GLY A 123 -3.91 -12.01 -7.96
C GLY A 123 -2.43 -12.22 -7.62
N GLU A 124 -1.84 -11.25 -6.93
CA GLU A 124 -0.47 -11.27 -6.45
C GLU A 124 -0.37 -10.77 -5.00
N LEU A 125 0.39 -11.53 -4.20
CA LEU A 125 0.91 -11.14 -2.90
C LEU A 125 2.39 -10.75 -3.04
N SER A 126 3.02 -10.27 -1.97
CA SER A 126 4.46 -9.95 -2.00
C SER A 126 5.16 -10.33 -0.70
N PRO A 127 6.50 -10.28 -0.67
CA PRO A 127 7.23 -10.29 0.59
C PRO A 127 6.70 -9.24 1.57
N ILE A 128 6.87 -9.51 2.86
CA ILE A 128 6.41 -8.65 3.96
C ILE A 128 7.56 -7.92 4.65
N ASP A 129 8.79 -8.04 4.14
CA ASP A 129 9.95 -7.38 4.73
C ASP A 129 9.84 -5.86 4.65
N PRO A 130 10.22 -5.14 5.72
CA PRO A 130 10.07 -3.71 5.77
C PRO A 130 11.31 -3.01 5.22
N THR A 131 11.08 -1.80 4.72
CA THR A 131 12.12 -0.78 4.66
C THR A 131 11.99 0.11 5.90
N THR A 132 13.08 0.30 6.63
CA THR A 132 13.12 1.15 7.82
C THR A 132 13.65 2.54 7.49
N GLY A 133 13.08 3.56 8.13
CA GLY A 133 13.50 4.95 7.99
C GLY A 133 13.45 5.66 9.33
N ASN A 134 14.55 6.29 9.75
CA ASN A 134 14.59 7.19 10.90
C ASN A 134 15.67 8.27 10.72
N GLN A 135 15.79 9.19 11.69
CA GLN A 135 16.74 10.30 11.64
C GLN A 135 18.22 9.88 11.57
N PHE A 136 18.53 8.63 11.92
CA PHE A 136 19.86 8.05 11.91
C PHE A 136 20.18 7.29 10.62
N ASN A 137 19.24 7.22 9.67
CA ASN A 137 19.50 6.69 8.34
C ASN A 137 20.43 7.61 7.52
N PRO A 138 21.13 7.08 6.49
CA PRO A 138 21.94 7.87 5.58
C PRO A 138 21.15 9.00 4.92
N ILE A 139 21.82 10.11 4.61
CA ILE A 139 21.21 11.21 3.84
C ILE A 139 21.02 10.74 2.40
N ASP A 140 19.88 11.08 1.80
CA ASP A 140 19.68 10.88 0.37
C ASP A 140 20.36 12.02 -0.41
N GLU A 141 21.37 11.69 -1.22
CA GLU A 141 22.11 12.66 -2.03
C GLU A 141 21.28 13.24 -3.18
N PHE A 142 20.23 12.52 -3.61
CA PHE A 142 19.38 12.88 -4.74
C PHE A 142 18.10 13.61 -4.30
N ALA A 143 17.66 13.41 -3.07
CA ALA A 143 16.46 14.03 -2.51
C ALA A 143 16.78 14.90 -1.29
N LYS A 144 16.85 16.23 -1.50
CA LYS A 144 17.16 17.23 -0.47
C LYS A 144 16.32 17.02 0.79
N ASN A 145 17.01 16.95 1.94
CA ASN A 145 16.43 16.79 3.28
C ASN A 145 15.66 15.48 3.51
N SER A 146 15.89 14.44 2.70
CA SER A 146 15.34 13.11 2.95
C SER A 146 16.41 12.13 3.39
N ARG A 147 15.98 11.03 4.00
CA ARG A 147 16.86 9.95 4.47
C ARG A 147 16.62 8.72 3.61
N LYS A 148 17.70 8.04 3.22
CA LYS A 148 17.61 6.78 2.47
C LYS A 148 17.06 5.69 3.38
N GLY A 149 15.98 5.04 2.95
CA GLY A 149 15.45 3.88 3.66
C GLY A 149 16.47 2.75 3.67
N ILE A 150 16.57 2.02 4.78
CA ILE A 150 17.40 0.82 4.90
C ILE A 150 16.47 -0.38 4.80
N SER A 151 16.67 -1.20 3.77
CA SER A 151 16.01 -2.50 3.68
C SER A 151 16.54 -3.43 4.77
N VAL A 152 15.61 -4.12 5.44
CA VAL A 152 15.97 -5.17 6.39
C VAL A 152 16.57 -6.40 5.69
N GLU A 153 16.07 -6.72 4.50
CA GLU A 153 16.56 -7.86 3.70
C GLU A 153 17.98 -7.58 3.20
N ASP A 154 18.28 -6.36 2.73
CA ASP A 154 19.63 -6.01 2.25
C ASP A 154 20.66 -6.14 3.38
N VAL A 155 20.33 -5.68 4.60
CA VAL A 155 21.20 -5.81 5.77
C VAL A 155 21.37 -7.29 6.15
N THR A 156 20.29 -8.07 6.13
CA THR A 156 20.34 -9.49 6.47
C THR A 156 21.16 -10.27 5.43
N SER A 157 20.89 -10.03 4.15
CA SER A 157 21.57 -10.62 2.99
C SER A 157 23.05 -10.27 2.95
N TYR A 158 23.44 -9.05 3.36
CA TYR A 158 24.86 -8.69 3.47
C TYR A 158 25.59 -9.52 4.54
N ILE A 159 24.96 -9.72 5.69
CA ILE A 159 25.53 -10.56 6.76
C ILE A 159 25.50 -12.05 6.40
N GLU A 160 24.47 -12.51 5.69
CA GLU A 160 24.36 -13.88 5.19
C GLU A 160 25.38 -14.16 4.07
N LEU A 161 25.58 -13.23 3.14
CA LEU A 161 26.61 -13.31 2.09
C LEU A 161 28.01 -13.56 2.68
N ALA A 162 28.33 -12.92 3.81
CA ALA A 162 29.59 -13.12 4.50
C ALA A 162 29.74 -14.53 5.09
N LYS A 163 28.65 -15.16 5.52
CA LYS A 163 28.63 -16.47 6.19
C LYS A 163 28.47 -17.65 5.25
N GLU A 164 27.68 -17.50 4.19
CA GLU A 164 27.36 -18.57 3.23
C GLU A 164 28.53 -18.89 2.28
N GLU A 165 28.43 -20.00 1.55
CA GLU A 165 29.50 -20.59 0.71
C GLU A 165 30.19 -19.62 -0.27
N LYS A 166 29.57 -18.49 -0.60
CA LYS A 166 30.18 -17.47 -1.48
C LYS A 166 31.44 -16.84 -0.87
N VAL A 167 31.43 -16.56 0.43
CA VAL A 167 32.60 -16.03 1.16
C VAL A 167 33.06 -17.03 2.23
N GLY A 168 32.11 -17.71 2.90
CA GLY A 168 32.37 -18.83 3.80
C GLY A 168 33.07 -18.43 5.09
N LEU A 169 32.79 -17.24 5.65
CA LEU A 169 33.38 -16.83 6.92
C LEU A 169 32.72 -17.57 8.09
N GLU A 170 33.42 -18.56 8.63
CA GLU A 170 32.97 -19.30 9.81
C GLU A 170 33.56 -18.74 11.13
N ASP A 171 34.72 -18.07 11.07
CA ASP A 171 35.38 -17.50 12.25
C ASP A 171 34.58 -16.30 12.79
N PRO A 172 34.15 -16.33 14.07
CA PRO A 172 33.48 -15.21 14.72
C PRO A 172 34.23 -13.87 14.63
N ASN A 173 35.57 -13.89 14.58
CA ASN A 173 36.37 -12.68 14.45
C ASN A 173 36.24 -12.03 13.06
N HIS A 174 36.11 -12.83 12.00
CA HIS A 174 35.88 -12.31 10.65
C HIS A 174 34.45 -11.74 10.52
N ILE A 175 33.46 -12.41 11.11
CA ILE A 175 32.08 -11.91 11.16
C ILE A 175 32.01 -10.60 11.96
N LEU A 176 32.76 -10.50 13.06
CA LEU A 176 32.86 -9.26 13.83
C LEU A 176 33.45 -8.11 13.01
N GLU A 177 34.46 -8.37 12.16
CA GLU A 177 35.02 -7.36 11.27
C GLU A 177 33.99 -6.88 10.24
N VAL A 178 33.25 -7.79 9.61
CA VAL A 178 32.14 -7.44 8.69
C VAL A 178 31.09 -6.57 9.39
N PHE A 179 30.71 -6.94 10.61
CA PHE A 179 29.76 -6.17 11.41
C PHE A 179 30.30 -4.78 11.77
N LYS A 180 31.57 -4.67 12.17
CA LYS A 180 32.24 -3.40 12.45
C LYS A 180 32.22 -2.48 11.23
N ARG A 181 32.59 -3.00 10.05
CA ARG A 181 32.55 -2.23 8.79
C ARG A 181 31.14 -1.73 8.46
N LEU A 182 30.12 -2.56 8.67
CA LEU A 182 28.75 -2.11 8.48
C LEU A 182 28.38 -0.98 9.44
N THR A 183 28.84 -1.03 10.70
CA THR A 183 28.56 0.00 11.70
C THR A 183 29.36 1.30 11.52
N GLU A 184 30.44 1.28 10.72
CA GLU A 184 31.17 2.47 10.29
C GLU A 184 30.36 3.27 9.26
N GLU A 185 29.64 2.59 8.38
CA GLU A 185 28.82 3.21 7.32
C GLU A 185 27.38 3.51 7.75
N ILE A 186 26.79 2.64 8.58
CA ILE A 186 25.40 2.76 9.04
C ILE A 186 25.37 2.95 10.56
N ASN A 187 24.65 3.98 11.01
CA ASN A 187 24.49 4.26 12.43
C ASN A 187 23.95 3.03 13.19
N PRO A 188 24.57 2.61 14.31
CA PRO A 188 24.11 1.46 15.10
C PRO A 188 22.66 1.54 15.58
N ILE A 189 22.12 2.74 15.84
CA ILE A 189 20.71 2.93 16.21
C ILE A 189 19.80 2.59 15.02
N ALA A 190 20.23 2.87 13.79
CA ALA A 190 19.51 2.48 12.59
C ALA A 190 19.52 0.95 12.39
N LEU A 191 20.65 0.28 12.64
CA LEU A 191 20.72 -1.19 12.65
C LEU A 191 19.86 -1.82 13.76
N GLY A 192 19.82 -1.19 14.94
CA GLY A 192 18.89 -1.57 16.01
C GLY A 192 17.43 -1.44 15.61
N ASN A 193 17.09 -0.42 14.81
CA ASN A 193 15.75 -0.24 14.23
C ASN A 193 15.43 -1.37 13.22
N VAL A 194 16.37 -1.67 12.30
CA VAL A 194 16.28 -2.80 11.35
C VAL A 194 15.94 -4.11 12.07
N ASN A 195 16.69 -4.46 13.14
CA ASN A 195 16.45 -5.69 13.89
C ASN A 195 15.07 -5.72 14.57
N ARG A 196 14.63 -4.59 15.14
CA ARG A 196 13.29 -4.49 15.75
C ARG A 196 12.19 -4.63 14.70
N ALA A 197 12.32 -3.96 13.56
CA ALA A 197 11.34 -4.02 12.48
C ALA A 197 11.23 -5.45 11.93
N HIS A 198 12.36 -6.14 11.72
CA HIS A 198 12.40 -7.54 11.32
C HIS A 198 11.64 -8.43 12.33
N SER A 199 11.97 -8.28 13.62
CA SER A 199 11.35 -9.06 14.69
C SER A 199 9.84 -8.80 14.80
N GLN A 200 9.43 -7.53 14.70
CA GLN A 200 8.04 -7.12 14.79
C GLN A 200 7.17 -7.77 13.71
N ILE A 201 7.64 -7.78 12.46
CA ILE A 201 6.87 -8.34 11.34
C ILE A 201 6.75 -9.84 11.44
N ARG A 202 7.82 -10.54 11.84
CA ARG A 202 7.77 -11.98 12.05
C ARG A 202 6.78 -12.33 13.17
N ILE A 203 6.83 -11.63 14.30
CA ILE A 203 5.87 -11.82 15.41
C ILE A 203 4.44 -11.52 14.94
N LEU A 204 4.24 -10.44 14.20
CA LEU A 204 2.92 -10.05 13.70
C LEU A 204 2.37 -11.09 12.73
N ALA A 205 3.14 -11.51 11.72
CA ALA A 205 2.76 -12.54 10.76
C ALA A 205 2.42 -13.88 11.45
N GLN A 206 3.24 -14.31 12.43
CA GLN A 206 2.94 -15.48 13.24
C GLN A 206 1.61 -15.35 14.00
N LYS A 207 1.35 -14.19 14.63
CA LYS A 207 0.08 -13.96 15.34
C LYS A 207 -1.12 -13.96 14.41
N LEU A 208 -0.98 -13.39 13.22
CA LEU A 208 -2.05 -13.33 12.21
C LEU A 208 -2.38 -14.72 11.69
N LEU A 209 -1.38 -15.50 11.30
CA LEU A 209 -1.55 -16.87 10.85
C LEU A 209 -2.18 -17.78 11.91
N LYS A 210 -1.90 -17.52 13.20
CA LYS A 210 -2.50 -18.26 14.32
C LYS A 210 -4.02 -18.14 14.43
N PHE A 211 -4.64 -17.17 13.76
CA PHE A 211 -6.10 -17.13 13.68
C PHE A 211 -6.68 -18.29 12.88
N HIS A 212 -5.92 -18.87 11.96
CA HIS A 212 -6.32 -20.00 11.13
C HIS A 212 -5.58 -21.29 11.54
N PHE A 213 -4.27 -21.19 11.83
CA PHE A 213 -3.36 -22.28 12.16
C PHE A 213 -3.09 -22.36 13.67
N ASN A 214 -3.73 -23.28 14.40
CA ASN A 214 -3.75 -23.30 15.87
C ASN A 214 -3.12 -24.53 16.54
N ASN A 215 -2.73 -25.57 15.79
CA ASN A 215 -2.16 -26.80 16.36
C ASN A 215 -0.62 -26.87 16.25
N LYS A 216 -0.03 -27.94 16.84
CA LYS A 216 1.43 -28.10 16.94
C LYS A 216 2.09 -28.34 15.57
N GLU A 217 1.46 -29.08 14.68
CA GLU A 217 1.96 -29.32 13.31
C GLU A 217 1.92 -28.02 12.49
N GLU A 218 0.87 -27.24 12.68
CA GLU A 218 0.67 -25.94 12.06
C GLU A 218 1.66 -24.88 12.53
N SER A 219 2.22 -25.01 13.74
CA SER A 219 3.30 -24.11 14.21
C SER A 219 4.55 -24.18 13.32
N ASN A 220 4.89 -25.37 12.82
CA ASN A 220 5.99 -25.54 11.86
C ASN A 220 5.63 -24.94 10.48
N ARG A 221 4.37 -25.10 10.05
CA ARG A 221 3.87 -24.49 8.81
C ARG A 221 3.92 -22.97 8.88
N ILE A 222 3.48 -22.37 9.98
CA ILE A 222 3.57 -20.93 10.24
C ILE A 222 5.01 -20.45 10.08
N ASN A 223 5.97 -21.12 10.72
CA ASN A 223 7.38 -20.72 10.63
C ASN A 223 7.90 -20.80 9.19
N LYS A 224 7.56 -21.87 8.46
CA LYS A 224 7.93 -22.01 7.04
C LYS A 224 7.35 -20.89 6.17
N ILE A 225 6.07 -20.55 6.37
CA ILE A 225 5.40 -19.45 5.64
C ILE A 225 6.10 -18.12 5.95
N VAL A 226 6.33 -17.82 7.23
CA VAL A 226 6.97 -16.56 7.65
C VAL A 226 8.40 -16.47 7.13
N ASP A 227 9.17 -17.56 7.17
CA ASP A 227 10.51 -17.61 6.58
C ASP A 227 10.47 -17.41 5.06
N HIS A 228 9.49 -17.99 4.38
CA HIS A 228 9.34 -17.81 2.94
C HIS A 228 9.11 -16.32 2.60
N LEU A 229 8.16 -15.68 3.29
CA LEU A 229 7.79 -14.28 3.05
C LEU A 229 8.81 -13.24 3.53
N THR A 230 9.81 -13.64 4.33
CA THR A 230 10.81 -12.72 4.92
C THR A 230 12.26 -12.96 4.51
N LYS A 231 12.55 -14.05 3.79
CA LYS A 231 13.95 -14.46 3.48
C LYS A 231 14.15 -15.13 2.14
N LYS A 232 13.17 -15.88 1.64
CA LYS A 232 13.38 -16.79 0.49
C LYS A 232 13.05 -16.16 -0.86
N LEU A 233 12.52 -14.95 -0.85
CA LEU A 233 12.12 -14.23 -2.04
C LEU A 233 13.22 -13.23 -2.36
N TYR A 234 14.04 -13.51 -3.38
CA TYR A 234 15.25 -12.77 -3.76
C TYR A 234 15.03 -11.30 -4.17
N SER A 235 13.83 -10.75 -3.95
CA SER A 235 13.47 -9.37 -4.25
C SER A 235 12.21 -8.96 -3.48
N HIS A 236 12.26 -7.77 -2.87
CA HIS A 236 11.10 -7.09 -2.31
C HIS A 236 9.94 -6.84 -3.29
N THR A 237 10.21 -6.88 -4.60
CA THR A 237 9.19 -6.70 -5.64
C THR A 237 8.70 -8.02 -6.22
N HIS A 238 9.12 -9.16 -5.66
CA HIS A 238 8.64 -10.47 -6.08
C HIS A 238 7.12 -10.55 -5.96
N ALA A 239 6.46 -10.90 -7.06
CA ALA A 239 5.02 -11.05 -7.13
C ALA A 239 4.67 -12.54 -6.95
N ILE A 240 4.15 -12.87 -5.78
CA ILE A 240 3.69 -14.23 -5.46
C ILE A 240 2.31 -14.38 -6.10
N ASN A 241 2.27 -14.99 -7.27
CA ASN A 241 1.02 -15.26 -7.98
C ASN A 241 0.19 -16.34 -7.25
N ARG A 242 -1.07 -16.53 -7.67
CA ARG A 242 -1.98 -17.51 -7.04
C ARG A 242 -1.49 -18.95 -6.99
N VAL A 243 -0.65 -19.39 -7.95
CA VAL A 243 -0.11 -20.76 -7.99
C VAL A 243 0.96 -20.91 -6.92
N GLU A 244 1.92 -19.98 -6.90
CA GLU A 244 2.98 -19.93 -5.89
C GLU A 244 2.40 -19.72 -4.48
N ALA A 245 1.39 -18.86 -4.35
CA ALA A 245 0.68 -18.67 -3.08
C ALA A 245 0.08 -20.00 -2.58
N LYS A 246 -0.55 -20.79 -3.46
CA LYS A 246 -1.09 -22.10 -3.10
C LYS A 246 0.01 -23.05 -2.59
N GLU A 247 1.18 -23.03 -3.22
CA GLU A 247 2.34 -23.85 -2.82
C GLU A 247 2.93 -23.43 -1.47
N ILE A 248 3.06 -22.11 -1.24
CA ILE A 248 3.60 -21.56 0.01
C ILE A 248 2.63 -21.78 1.17
N PHE A 249 1.38 -21.42 0.95
CA PHE A 249 0.40 -21.28 2.00
C PHE A 249 -0.44 -22.52 2.22
N GLY A 250 -0.68 -23.34 1.19
CA GLY A 250 -1.56 -24.52 1.19
C GLY A 250 -2.99 -24.23 0.68
N GLU A 251 -3.62 -25.26 0.08
CA GLU A 251 -4.91 -25.13 -0.63
C GLU A 251 -6.11 -24.85 0.28
N ASP A 252 -6.00 -25.26 1.55
CA ASP A 252 -6.95 -25.00 2.63
C ASP A 252 -6.98 -23.53 3.06
N PHE A 253 -5.90 -22.77 2.81
CA PHE A 253 -5.81 -21.35 3.14
C PHE A 253 -5.95 -20.45 1.92
N VAL A 254 -5.32 -20.81 0.79
CA VAL A 254 -5.36 -20.04 -0.45
C VAL A 254 -5.98 -20.87 -1.57
N ARG A 255 -7.04 -20.34 -2.18
CA ARG A 255 -7.65 -20.95 -3.36
C ARG A 255 -7.85 -19.94 -4.49
N PRO A 256 -7.82 -20.40 -5.76
CA PRO A 256 -8.23 -19.57 -6.88
C PRO A 256 -9.72 -19.23 -6.79
N ALA A 257 -10.09 -18.04 -7.28
CA ALA A 257 -11.46 -17.70 -7.61
C ALA A 257 -11.99 -18.65 -8.68
N ASN A 258 -13.24 -19.10 -8.55
CA ASN A 258 -13.93 -19.77 -9.66
C ASN A 258 -14.30 -18.76 -10.76
N ILE A 259 -14.83 -19.21 -11.90
CA ILE A 259 -15.09 -18.34 -13.06
C ILE A 259 -16.04 -17.17 -12.73
N ASP A 260 -17.08 -17.42 -11.95
CA ASP A 260 -18.08 -16.38 -11.60
C ASP A 260 -17.51 -15.38 -10.59
N GLU A 261 -16.76 -15.88 -9.59
CA GLU A 261 -16.02 -15.06 -8.65
C GLU A 261 -15.01 -14.18 -9.40
N GLN A 262 -14.22 -14.78 -10.28
CA GLN A 262 -13.19 -14.09 -11.05
C GLN A 262 -13.77 -12.93 -11.87
N ASN A 263 -14.88 -13.18 -12.59
CA ASN A 263 -15.53 -12.15 -13.40
C ASN A 263 -16.02 -10.97 -12.55
N LEU A 264 -16.63 -11.24 -11.38
CA LEU A 264 -17.11 -10.18 -10.49
C LEU A 264 -15.96 -9.44 -9.80
N LEU A 265 -14.94 -10.15 -9.33
CA LEU A 265 -13.76 -9.56 -8.68
C LEU A 265 -13.01 -8.63 -9.64
N TRP A 266 -12.79 -9.09 -10.88
CA TRP A 266 -12.12 -8.29 -11.90
C TRP A 266 -12.95 -7.08 -12.30
N LYS A 267 -14.27 -7.26 -12.52
CA LYS A 267 -15.17 -6.15 -12.87
C LYS A 267 -15.21 -5.07 -11.78
N LEU A 268 -15.21 -5.46 -10.51
CA LEU A 268 -15.16 -4.49 -9.40
C LEU A 268 -13.80 -3.78 -9.35
N TYR A 269 -12.70 -4.52 -9.56
CA TYR A 269 -11.37 -3.93 -9.63
C TYR A 269 -11.23 -2.92 -10.78
N GLU A 270 -11.67 -3.28 -11.99
CA GLU A 270 -11.64 -2.39 -13.16
C GLU A 270 -12.41 -1.09 -12.91
N ASP A 271 -13.50 -1.13 -12.14
CA ASP A 271 -14.18 0.11 -11.79
C ASP A 271 -13.32 1.03 -10.92
N TYR A 272 -12.75 0.49 -9.83
CA TYR A 272 -11.87 1.27 -8.97
C TYR A 272 -10.61 1.73 -9.71
N GLU A 273 -10.06 0.88 -10.58
CA GLU A 273 -8.93 1.20 -11.44
C GLU A 273 -9.23 2.42 -12.31
N ASN A 274 -10.41 2.45 -12.94
CA ASN A 274 -10.86 3.57 -13.77
C ASN A 274 -11.10 4.82 -12.93
N THR A 275 -11.79 4.71 -11.79
CA THR A 275 -12.10 5.85 -10.91
C THR A 275 -10.86 6.45 -10.24
N LEU A 276 -9.83 5.65 -9.99
CA LEU A 276 -8.53 6.11 -9.49
C LEU A 276 -7.53 6.45 -10.61
N GLU A 277 -7.90 6.23 -11.88
CA GLU A 277 -7.09 6.47 -13.07
C GLU A 277 -5.71 5.75 -13.01
N LEU A 278 -5.68 4.50 -12.53
CA LEU A 278 -4.42 3.79 -12.26
C LEU A 278 -3.60 3.47 -13.52
N ARG A 279 -4.24 3.40 -14.69
CA ARG A 279 -3.57 3.14 -15.98
C ARG A 279 -2.75 4.33 -16.49
N GLU A 280 -3.07 5.54 -16.06
CA GLU A 280 -2.42 6.76 -16.54
C GLU A 280 -1.64 7.45 -15.43
N ALA A 281 -0.35 7.71 -15.70
CA ALA A 281 0.43 8.56 -14.82
C ALA A 281 -0.17 9.98 -14.75
N PHE A 282 -0.18 10.56 -13.55
CA PHE A 282 -0.49 11.97 -13.36
C PHE A 282 0.68 12.81 -13.89
N CYS A 283 0.52 13.41 -15.08
CA CYS A 283 1.54 14.28 -15.66
C CYS A 283 1.33 15.73 -15.20
N ALA A 284 2.29 16.27 -14.45
CA ALA A 284 2.26 17.64 -13.95
C ALA A 284 2.15 18.68 -15.08
N ASP A 285 2.74 18.40 -16.25
CA ASP A 285 2.70 19.29 -17.40
C ASP A 285 1.28 19.51 -17.96
N LYS A 286 0.36 18.55 -17.76
CA LYS A 286 -1.07 18.72 -18.12
C LYS A 286 -1.72 19.87 -17.31
N LEU A 287 -1.18 20.21 -16.14
CA LEU A 287 -1.65 21.35 -15.35
C LEU A 287 -1.30 22.69 -16.00
N ILE A 288 -0.19 22.77 -16.75
CA ILE A 288 0.35 24.00 -17.32
C ILE A 288 -0.47 24.46 -18.54
N THR A 289 -1.03 23.51 -19.29
CA THR A 289 -1.78 23.77 -20.53
C THR A 289 -3.13 24.48 -20.33
N SER A 290 -3.60 24.67 -19.10
CA SER A 290 -4.95 25.20 -18.85
C SER A 290 -5.08 26.73 -18.99
N ASN A 291 -3.99 27.47 -19.25
CA ASN A 291 -3.92 28.95 -19.31
C ASN A 291 -4.50 29.69 -18.09
N LYS A 292 -4.82 28.96 -17.01
CA LYS A 292 -5.33 29.51 -15.75
C LYS A 292 -4.18 29.60 -14.77
N GLN A 293 -3.90 30.80 -14.28
CA GLN A 293 -2.92 31.01 -13.21
C GLN A 293 -3.30 30.29 -11.91
N GLU A 294 -4.60 30.10 -11.67
CA GLU A 294 -5.12 29.37 -10.53
C GLU A 294 -6.15 28.33 -10.97
N GLN A 295 -5.99 27.09 -10.50
CA GLN A 295 -6.97 26.02 -10.72
C GLN A 295 -7.10 25.13 -9.48
N LYS A 296 -8.32 24.68 -9.21
CA LYS A 296 -8.59 23.71 -8.14
C LYS A 296 -8.70 22.31 -8.74
N ILE A 297 -7.94 21.37 -8.22
CA ILE A 297 -7.96 19.97 -8.61
C ILE A 297 -8.39 19.10 -7.42
N ARG A 298 -9.01 17.96 -7.73
CA ARG A 298 -9.38 16.93 -6.76
C ARG A 298 -8.82 15.60 -7.22
N ILE A 299 -8.13 14.90 -6.34
CA ILE A 299 -7.56 13.58 -6.62
C ILE A 299 -8.06 12.59 -5.59
N ASN A 300 -8.69 11.52 -6.07
CA ASN A 300 -9.10 10.39 -5.24
C ASN A 300 -7.89 9.47 -5.05
N GLY A 301 -7.68 9.04 -3.81
CA GLY A 301 -6.55 8.19 -3.45
C GLY A 301 -6.96 6.85 -2.87
N ALA A 302 -8.13 6.71 -2.26
CA ALA A 302 -8.56 5.42 -1.72
C ALA A 302 -10.08 5.37 -1.57
N PHE A 303 -10.62 4.16 -1.50
CA PHE A 303 -12.04 3.91 -1.26
C PHE A 303 -12.23 2.87 -0.16
N ILE A 304 -13.21 3.12 0.70
CA ILE A 304 -13.77 2.14 1.64
C ILE A 304 -15.27 2.12 1.43
N GLU A 305 -15.77 1.05 0.83
CA GLU A 305 -17.17 0.95 0.44
C GLU A 305 -17.80 -0.38 0.86
N THR A 306 -19.07 -0.30 1.24
CA THR A 306 -20.01 -1.42 1.30
C THR A 306 -21.20 -1.08 0.41
N LYS A 307 -22.18 -1.98 0.32
CA LYS A 307 -23.45 -1.66 -0.35
C LYS A 307 -24.25 -0.54 0.33
N GLU A 308 -23.98 -0.25 1.61
CA GLU A 308 -24.72 0.72 2.42
C GLU A 308 -24.10 2.12 2.37
N LYS A 309 -22.76 2.20 2.32
CA LYS A 309 -22.04 3.47 2.45
C LYS A 309 -20.71 3.47 1.71
N SER A 310 -20.31 4.65 1.23
CA SER A 310 -19.01 4.87 0.58
C SER A 310 -18.21 5.97 1.27
N PHE A 311 -16.93 5.72 1.49
CA PHE A 311 -15.94 6.73 1.86
C PHE A 311 -14.86 6.80 0.80
N VAL A 312 -14.40 8.01 0.51
CA VAL A 312 -13.28 8.29 -0.39
C VAL A 312 -12.20 9.07 0.35
N TYR A 313 -10.95 8.66 0.21
CA TYR A 313 -9.80 9.46 0.60
C TYR A 313 -9.45 10.39 -0.54
N GLN A 314 -9.52 11.70 -0.32
CA GLN A 314 -9.34 12.70 -1.37
C GLN A 314 -8.38 13.80 -0.95
N SER A 315 -7.54 14.26 -1.89
CA SER A 315 -6.82 15.52 -1.78
C SER A 315 -7.49 16.59 -2.63
N GLN A 316 -7.77 17.76 -2.04
CA GLN A 316 -8.16 18.95 -2.77
C GLN A 316 -7.00 19.93 -2.78
N CYS A 317 -6.54 20.30 -3.97
CA CYS A 317 -5.37 21.15 -4.14
C CYS A 317 -5.72 22.38 -4.97
N GLN A 318 -5.13 23.51 -4.61
CA GLN A 318 -5.04 24.69 -5.46
C GLN A 318 -3.67 24.69 -6.12
N VAL A 319 -3.67 24.72 -7.45
CA VAL A 319 -2.46 24.80 -8.27
C VAL A 319 -2.31 26.25 -8.71
N ASN A 320 -1.18 26.85 -8.37
CA ASN A 320 -0.80 28.19 -8.77
C ASN A 320 0.33 28.10 -9.79
N LEU A 321 0.15 28.73 -10.95
CA LEU A 321 1.14 28.79 -12.02
C LEU A 321 1.76 30.18 -12.05
N SER A 322 3.09 30.24 -11.99
CA SER A 322 3.83 31.49 -12.12
C SER A 322 4.97 31.33 -13.13
N PRO A 323 5.26 32.32 -13.98
CA PRO A 323 6.38 32.21 -14.91
C PRO A 323 7.70 32.20 -14.14
N LYS A 324 8.63 31.36 -14.59
CA LYS A 324 9.99 31.29 -14.08
C LYS A 324 10.81 32.38 -14.77
N VAL A 325 10.98 33.51 -14.10
CA VAL A 325 11.78 34.63 -14.62
C VAL A 325 13.25 34.24 -14.58
N THR A 326 13.88 34.18 -15.76
CA THR A 326 15.31 33.90 -15.89
C THR A 326 16.12 35.08 -15.32
N PRO A 327 17.21 34.84 -14.58
CA PRO A 327 18.08 35.91 -14.10
C PRO A 327 18.50 36.83 -15.28
N GLY A 328 18.28 38.14 -15.15
CA GLY A 328 18.60 39.13 -16.19
C GLY A 328 17.42 39.62 -17.04
N ILE A 329 16.22 39.02 -16.91
CA ILE A 329 15.00 39.53 -17.57
C ILE A 329 14.26 40.46 -16.60
N ASN A 330 14.15 41.74 -16.95
CA ASN A 330 13.29 42.69 -16.24
C ASN A 330 11.88 42.65 -16.81
N VAL A 331 10.92 42.19 -16.01
CA VAL A 331 9.50 42.22 -16.39
C VAL A 331 8.80 43.33 -15.59
N GLN A 332 8.25 44.32 -16.29
CA GLN A 332 7.44 45.37 -15.67
C GLN A 332 6.01 44.85 -15.46
N VAL A 333 5.56 44.86 -14.20
CA VAL A 333 4.19 44.48 -13.83
C VAL A 333 3.52 45.65 -13.11
N PRO A 334 2.26 46.01 -13.44
CA PRO A 334 1.52 47.02 -12.70
C PRO A 334 1.44 46.69 -11.21
N ALA A 335 1.53 47.71 -10.35
CA ALA A 335 1.50 47.52 -8.90
C ALA A 335 0.22 46.79 -8.47
N GLY A 336 0.39 45.69 -7.72
CA GLY A 336 -0.72 44.89 -7.20
C GLY A 336 -1.27 43.82 -8.16
N GLN A 337 -0.74 43.68 -9.37
CA GLN A 337 -1.13 42.60 -10.29
C GLN A 337 -0.11 41.44 -10.28
N PRO A 338 -0.58 40.17 -10.31
CA PRO A 338 0.31 39.03 -10.46
C PRO A 338 0.90 39.02 -11.87
N LEU A 339 2.15 38.57 -11.99
CA LEU A 339 2.84 38.45 -13.26
C LEU A 339 2.11 37.44 -14.18
N PRO A 340 1.57 37.85 -15.35
CA PRO A 340 0.86 36.94 -16.26
C PRO A 340 1.77 35.81 -16.74
N LEU A 341 1.19 34.68 -17.13
CA LEU A 341 1.95 33.62 -17.79
C LEU A 341 2.47 34.16 -19.14
N ILE A 342 3.79 34.10 -19.31
CA ILE A 342 4.47 34.59 -20.52
C ILE A 342 4.69 33.40 -21.46
N PRO A 343 4.13 33.41 -22.68
CA PRO A 343 4.37 32.35 -23.65
C PRO A 343 5.87 32.14 -23.92
N GLY A 344 6.32 30.88 -23.89
CA GLY A 344 7.71 30.51 -24.14
C GLY A 344 8.64 30.55 -22.92
N LEU A 345 8.20 31.05 -21.76
CA LEU A 345 8.96 30.90 -20.51
C LEU A 345 8.57 29.61 -19.76
N PRO A 346 9.53 28.98 -19.05
CA PRO A 346 9.21 27.89 -18.12
C PRO A 346 8.25 28.37 -17.03
N VAL A 347 7.42 27.46 -16.51
CA VAL A 347 6.42 27.77 -15.49
C VAL A 347 6.78 27.05 -14.19
N ASN A 348 6.71 27.76 -13.07
CA ASN A 348 6.74 27.18 -11.73
C ASN A 348 5.33 26.74 -11.36
N VAL A 349 5.21 25.50 -10.87
CA VAL A 349 3.97 24.93 -10.36
C VAL A 349 4.05 24.89 -8.84
N ASP A 350 3.24 25.71 -8.18
CA ASP A 350 3.07 25.71 -6.73
C ASP A 350 1.76 25.00 -6.37
N ILE A 351 1.81 24.08 -5.40
CA ILE A 351 0.65 23.30 -4.97
C ILE A 351 0.34 23.63 -3.52
N LYS A 352 -0.83 24.20 -3.29
CA LYS A 352 -1.40 24.39 -1.97
C LYS A 352 -2.44 23.30 -1.70
N ILE A 353 -2.16 22.43 -0.73
CA ILE A 353 -3.14 21.43 -0.26
C ILE A 353 -4.20 22.19 0.56
N LEU A 354 -5.45 22.18 0.08
CA LEU A 354 -6.58 22.81 0.76
C LEU A 354 -7.19 21.88 1.80
N SER A 355 -7.30 20.59 1.46
CA SER A 355 -7.76 19.55 2.37
C SER A 355 -7.25 18.18 1.92
N ILE A 356 -7.11 17.28 2.88
CA ILE A 356 -6.77 15.88 2.66
C ILE A 356 -7.41 15.02 3.74
N GLY A 357 -8.04 13.92 3.33
CA GLY A 357 -8.62 12.97 4.27
C GLY A 357 -9.75 12.15 3.68
N TRP A 358 -10.30 11.30 4.53
CA TRP A 358 -11.50 10.52 4.25
C TRP A 358 -12.75 11.38 4.38
N ILE A 359 -13.62 11.33 3.36
CA ILE A 359 -14.91 12.02 3.32
C ILE A 359 -16.01 11.06 2.89
N ASN A 360 -17.24 11.37 3.28
CA ASN A 360 -18.42 10.62 2.86
C ASN A 360 -18.67 10.83 1.35
N ASN A 361 -18.96 9.74 0.63
CA ASN A 361 -19.07 9.68 -0.83
C ASN A 361 -20.45 9.21 -1.29
N GLU A 362 -21.52 9.68 -0.64
CA GLU A 362 -22.92 9.28 -0.95
C GLU A 362 -23.34 9.60 -2.39
N LYS A 363 -22.80 10.66 -2.97
CA LYS A 363 -23.12 11.06 -4.35
C LYS A 363 -22.40 10.21 -5.40
N GLY A 364 -21.40 9.44 -4.98
CA GLY A 364 -20.52 8.67 -5.84
C GLY A 364 -19.55 9.54 -6.62
N VAL A 365 -18.28 9.15 -6.58
CA VAL A 365 -17.28 9.51 -7.58
C VAL A 365 -16.95 8.28 -8.41
#